data_AF-A0A4S8LTY6-F1
#
_entry.id   AF-A0A4S8LTY6-F1
#
_cell.length_a   1.000
_cell.length_b   1.000
_cell.length_c   1.000
_cell.angle_alpha   90.00
_cell.angle_beta   90.00
_cell.angle_gamma   90.00
#
_symmetry.space_group_name_H-M   'P 1'
#
loop_
_entity.id
_entity.type
_entity.pdbx_description
1 polymer ?
#
loop_
_entity_poly.entity_id
_entity_poly.type
_entity_poly.pdbx_seq_one_letter_code
_entity_poly.pdbx_strand_id
1 'polypeptide(L)' 'RKYKPVGVKVRPVKTQVPPEFHIKRDIKGDPLADMPELPTHPPEFVPGERYTEERKKIIDDNHPGDFLWPEE' A
#
# COMPACT_ATOMS: atom_id res chain seq x y z
N ARG A 1 -9.96 10.08 -52.25
CA ARG A 1 -9.19 9.55 -51.09
C ARG A 1 -9.53 8.08 -50.92
N LYS A 2 -8.53 7.18 -50.88
CA LYS A 2 -8.77 5.74 -50.67
C LYS A 2 -9.13 5.50 -49.19
N TYR A 3 -10.20 4.75 -48.93
CA TYR A 3 -10.64 4.41 -47.57
C TYR A 3 -9.59 3.49 -46.92
N LYS A 4 -9.24 3.74 -45.66
CA LYS A 4 -8.28 2.89 -44.92
C LYS A 4 -9.00 1.61 -44.48
N PRO A 5 -8.47 0.40 -44.77
CA PRO A 5 -9.11 -0.86 -44.38
C PRO A 5 -8.88 -1.14 -42.88
N VAL A 6 -9.65 -0.48 -42.01
CA VAL A 6 -9.53 -0.61 -40.55
C VAL A 6 -9.85 -2.03 -40.08
N GLY A 7 -10.74 -2.75 -40.77
CA GLY A 7 -11.12 -4.13 -40.44
C GLY A 7 -10.01 -5.18 -40.65
N VAL A 8 -8.97 -4.85 -41.42
CA VAL A 8 -7.79 -5.72 -41.64
C VAL A 8 -6.72 -5.47 -40.58
N LYS A 9 -6.92 -4.49 -39.68
CA LYS A 9 -5.92 -4.12 -38.68
C LYS A 9 -5.85 -5.14 -37.55
N VAL A 10 -4.87 -6.04 -37.61
CA VAL A 10 -4.57 -6.98 -36.52
C VAL A 10 -3.78 -6.25 -35.42
N ARG A 11 -4.21 -6.41 -34.16
CA ARG A 11 -3.44 -6.01 -32.98
C ARG A 11 -2.92 -7.29 -32.32
N PRO A 12 -1.59 -7.48 -32.19
CA PRO A 12 -1.07 -8.66 -31.53
C PRO A 12 -1.50 -8.65 -30.06
N VAL A 13 -1.84 -9.83 -29.54
CA VAL A 13 -2.06 -10.02 -28.11
C VAL A 13 -0.70 -9.92 -27.43
N LYS A 14 -0.62 -9.14 -26.35
CA LYS A 14 0.62 -8.99 -25.58
C LYS A 14 1.03 -10.37 -25.06
N THR A 15 2.27 -10.77 -25.35
CA THR A 15 2.85 -12.00 -24.81
C THR A 15 3.18 -11.82 -23.34
N GLN A 16 3.44 -12.93 -22.64
CA GLN A 16 4.00 -12.89 -21.30
C GLN A 16 5.36 -12.19 -21.32
N VAL A 17 5.69 -11.49 -20.24
CA VAL A 17 7.01 -10.88 -20.04
C VAL A 17 8.06 -12.00 -20.00
N PRO A 18 9.21 -11.88 -20.67
CA PRO A 18 10.23 -12.91 -20.59
C PRO A 18 10.74 -13.15 -19.15
N PRO A 19 11.11 -14.38 -18.78
CA PRO A 19 11.63 -14.71 -17.45
C PRO A 19 12.84 -13.87 -17.01
N GLU A 20 13.63 -13.39 -17.98
CA GLU A 20 14.80 -12.54 -17.76
C GLU A 20 14.47 -11.20 -17.10
N PHE A 21 13.25 -10.68 -17.32
CA PHE A 21 12.77 -9.43 -16.72
C PHE A 21 11.99 -9.64 -15.42
N HIS A 22 11.88 -10.88 -14.94
CA HIS A 22 11.24 -11.15 -13.66
C HIS A 22 12.19 -10.85 -12.51
N ILE A 23 11.71 -10.09 -11.52
CA ILE A 23 12.43 -9.88 -10.27
C ILE A 23 12.45 -11.20 -9.50
N LYS A 24 13.63 -11.80 -9.35
CA LYS A 24 13.83 -12.98 -8.51
C LYS A 24 13.97 -12.52 -7.06
N ARG A 25 13.02 -12.88 -6.20
CA ARG A 25 13.12 -12.66 -4.75
C ARG A 25 13.96 -13.79 -4.14
N ASP A 26 15.25 -13.52 -3.93
CA ASP A 26 16.16 -14.43 -3.23
C ASP A 26 16.34 -13.92 -1.78
N ILE A 27 15.38 -14.26 -0.92
CA ILE A 27 15.43 -13.88 0.51
C ILE A 27 16.29 -14.93 1.22
N LYS A 28 17.48 -14.51 1.68
CA LYS A 28 18.39 -15.36 2.45
C LYS A 28 18.32 -15.01 3.93
N GLY A 29 18.05 -16.00 4.77
CA GLY A 29 17.86 -15.80 6.20
C GLY A 29 16.48 -15.19 6.53
N ASP A 30 16.31 -14.84 7.81
CA ASP A 30 15.11 -14.16 8.28
C ASP A 30 15.29 -12.64 8.13
N PRO A 31 14.51 -11.97 7.26
CA PRO A 31 14.61 -10.53 7.06
C PRO A 31 14.14 -9.71 8.28
N LEU A 32 13.50 -10.34 9.25
CA LEU A 32 12.97 -9.70 10.46
C LEU A 32 13.85 -9.91 11.70
N ALA A 33 14.93 -10.69 11.59
CA ALA A 33 15.75 -11.09 12.74
C ALA A 33 16.32 -9.89 13.54
N ASP A 34 16.66 -8.81 12.86
CA ASP A 34 17.24 -7.60 13.46
C ASP A 34 16.18 -6.49 13.69
N MET A 35 14.90 -6.78 13.49
CA MET A 35 13.85 -5.78 13.63
C MET A 35 13.60 -5.50 15.12
N PRO A 36 13.61 -4.22 15.56
CA PRO A 36 13.27 -3.89 16.94
C PRO A 36 11.80 -4.22 17.21
N GLU A 37 11.54 -4.78 18.40
CA GLU A 37 10.17 -4.99 18.86
C GLU A 37 9.46 -3.64 19.02
N LEU A 38 8.32 -3.50 18.36
CA LEU A 38 7.47 -2.31 18.48
C LEU A 38 6.56 -2.44 19.71
N PRO A 39 6.30 -1.35 20.44
CA PRO A 39 5.33 -1.37 21.51
C PRO A 39 3.94 -1.67 20.94
N THR A 40 3.22 -2.60 21.58
CA THR A 40 1.85 -2.97 21.18
C THR A 40 0.86 -1.84 21.43
N HIS A 41 1.13 -1.00 22.43
CA HIS A 41 0.26 0.12 22.79
C HIS A 41 0.93 1.45 22.49
N PRO A 42 0.28 2.33 21.72
CA PRO A 42 0.81 3.66 21.46
C PRO A 42 0.82 4.50 22.74
N PRO A 43 1.75 5.46 22.86
CA PRO A 43 1.75 6.40 23.97
C PRO A 43 0.53 7.32 23.93
N GLU A 44 0.20 7.94 25.07
CA GLU A 44 -0.88 8.93 25.15
C GLU A 44 -0.65 10.09 24.17
N PHE A 45 -1.73 10.54 23.53
CA PHE A 45 -1.67 11.60 22.54
C PHE A 45 -1.26 12.96 23.16
N VAL A 46 -0.31 13.63 22.52
CA VAL A 46 0.09 15.01 22.82
C VAL A 46 -0.03 15.85 21.54
N PRO A 47 -0.69 17.04 21.59
CA PRO A 47 -0.82 17.88 20.42
C PRO A 47 0.55 18.40 19.97
N GLY A 48 0.88 18.16 18.70
CA GLY A 48 2.10 18.64 18.06
C GLY A 48 1.81 19.81 17.11
N GLU A 49 2.87 20.35 16.49
CA GLU A 49 2.76 21.48 15.55
C GLU A 49 1.84 21.18 14.35
N ARG A 50 1.86 19.94 13.86
CA ARG A 50 1.06 19.51 12.70
C ARG A 50 -0.23 18.78 13.08
N TYR A 51 -0.26 18.17 14.25
CA TYR A 51 -1.39 17.36 14.70
C TYR A 51 -1.96 17.95 15.98
N THR A 52 -2.92 18.85 15.79
CA THR A 52 -3.59 19.60 16.85
C THR A 52 -4.79 18.83 17.40
N GLU A 53 -5.26 19.22 18.59
CA GLU A 53 -6.43 18.60 19.23
C GLU A 53 -7.69 18.67 18.35
N GLU A 54 -7.88 19.75 17.59
CA GLU A 54 -9.01 19.90 16.67
C GLU A 54 -9.00 18.84 15.58
N ARG A 55 -7.82 18.54 15.02
CA ARG A 55 -7.66 17.51 14.00
C ARG A 55 -7.90 16.12 14.58
N LYS A 56 -7.45 15.88 15.81
CA LYS A 56 -7.73 14.65 16.53
C LYS A 56 -9.23 14.45 16.73
N LYS A 57 -9.95 15.48 17.23
CA LYS A 57 -11.40 15.40 17.43
C LYS A 57 -12.16 15.07 16.15
N ILE A 58 -11.79 15.67 15.03
CA ILE A 58 -12.40 15.35 13.72
C ILE A 58 -12.17 13.88 13.36
N ILE A 59 -10.98 13.34 13.63
CA ILE A 59 -10.68 11.93 13.38
C ILE A 59 -11.49 11.05 14.32
N ASP A 60 -11.53 11.36 15.61
CA ASP A 60 -12.30 10.59 16.61
C ASP A 60 -13.81 10.59 16.26
N ASP A 61 -14.37 11.73 15.84
CA ASP A 61 -15.77 11.85 15.43
C ASP A 61 -16.08 11.04 14.15
N ASN A 62 -15.12 10.97 13.22
CA ASN A 62 -15.26 10.18 12.00
C ASN A 62 -15.10 8.67 12.23
N HIS A 63 -14.49 8.27 13.36
CA HIS A 63 -14.29 6.87 13.73
C HIS A 63 -14.94 6.59 15.10
N PRO A 64 -16.29 6.62 15.19
CA PRO A 64 -17.02 6.53 16.46
C PRO A 64 -16.98 5.14 17.13
N GLY A 65 -16.21 4.19 16.59
CA GLY A 65 -16.02 2.85 17.16
C GLY A 65 -14.90 2.08 16.46
N ASP A 66 -14.10 1.38 17.28
CA ASP A 66 -13.11 0.34 16.96
C ASP A 66 -12.33 0.58 15.66
N PHE A 67 -11.52 1.64 15.67
CA PHE A 67 -10.45 1.79 14.67
C PHE A 67 -9.49 0.58 14.69
N LEU A 68 -9.33 -0.04 15.86
CA LEU A 68 -8.57 -1.26 16.09
C LEU A 68 -9.49 -2.37 16.59
N TRP A 69 -9.13 -3.61 16.28
CA TRP A 69 -9.81 -4.79 16.83
C TRP A 69 -9.37 -5.02 18.28
N PRO A 70 -10.11 -5.77 19.10
CA PRO A 70 -9.69 -6.08 20.48
C PRO A 70 -8.35 -6.82 20.59
N GLU A 71 -7.91 -7.45 19.49
CA GLU A 71 -6.62 -8.14 19.37
C GLU A 71 -5.46 -7.20 18.99
N GLU A 72 -5.75 -5.94 18.63
CA GLU A 72 -4.79 -4.90 18.21
C GLU A 72 -4.65 -3.76 19.24
#